data_AF-A0A1V5TXZ5-F1
#
_entry.id   AF-A0A1V5TXZ5-F1
#
_cell.length_a   1.000
_cell.length_b   1.000
_cell.length_c   1.000
_cell.angle_alpha   90.00
_cell.angle_beta   90.00
_cell.angle_gamma   90.00
#
_symmetry.space_group_name_H-M   'P 1'
#
loop_
_entity.id
_entity.type
_entity.pdbx_description
1 polymer ?
#
loop_
_entity_poly.entity_id
_entity_poly.type
_entity_poly.pdbx_seq_one_letter_code
_entity_poly.pdbx_strand_id
1 'polypeptide(L)'
;MILIDAGATADCKPINLHQFAIMGAIYSERIFGRKNPRIGLLSNGTEDRKGNKLTLETFPLLKNSKLNFIGNVEGSSVFKNVCDVIVCDGFSGNIMLKSIESSCEMIMSTAKKIIGDMMAGAAKSTAGDANSAGILKVIGDMQKRLDYAEYGGAPLLGVLGTCIISHGSSKAKAIKNAIGVARKFVAEKINETIEQDISKLF
;
A
#
# COMPACT_ATOMS: atom_id res chain seq x y z
N MET A 1 5.80 -0.90 -2.25
CA MET A 1 5.50 -1.05 -0.82
C MET A 1 4.09 -1.60 -0.73
N ILE A 2 3.88 -2.62 0.10
CA ILE A 2 2.59 -3.23 0.39
C ILE A 2 2.22 -2.86 1.82
N LEU A 3 0.98 -2.44 2.06
CA LEU A 3 0.41 -2.26 3.39
C LEU A 3 -0.57 -3.42 3.64
N ILE A 4 -0.39 -4.15 4.74
CA ILE A 4 -1.26 -5.27 5.12
C ILE A 4 -1.43 -5.31 6.65
N ASP A 5 -2.61 -5.33 7.22
CA ASP A 5 -3.94 -5.21 6.61
C ASP A 5 -4.31 -3.73 6.35
N ALA A 6 -5.33 -3.48 5.53
CA ALA A 6 -5.90 -2.17 5.26
C ALA A 6 -7.42 -2.10 5.51
N GLY A 7 -7.98 -3.08 6.24
CA GLY A 7 -9.36 -3.00 6.74
C GLY A 7 -10.16 -4.30 6.70
N ALA A 8 -9.57 -5.45 6.36
CA ALA A 8 -10.28 -6.72 6.34
C ALA A 8 -10.56 -7.26 7.75
N THR A 9 -9.65 -7.04 8.69
CA THR A 9 -9.66 -7.56 10.06
C THR A 9 -9.38 -6.41 11.03
N ALA A 10 -10.43 -5.80 11.56
CA ALA A 10 -10.31 -4.65 12.47
C ALA A 10 -9.57 -5.04 13.77
N ASP A 11 -9.96 -6.15 14.40
CA ASP A 11 -9.35 -6.65 15.63
C ASP A 11 -8.46 -7.85 15.34
N CYS A 12 -7.16 -7.68 15.53
CA CYS A 12 -6.16 -8.70 15.25
C CYS A 12 -5.54 -9.27 16.54
N LYS A 13 -5.19 -10.55 16.50
CA LYS A 13 -4.25 -11.18 17.45
C LYS A 13 -2.82 -11.12 16.88
N PRO A 14 -1.78 -11.25 17.71
CA PRO A 14 -0.38 -11.22 17.24
C PRO A 14 -0.06 -12.23 16.14
N ILE A 15 -0.67 -13.42 16.21
CA ILE A 15 -0.52 -14.46 15.18
C ILE A 15 -1.08 -14.01 13.81
N ASN A 16 -2.11 -13.17 13.79
CA ASN A 16 -2.66 -12.65 12.53
C ASN A 16 -1.63 -11.76 11.83
N LEU A 17 -0.97 -10.85 12.57
CA LEU A 17 0.08 -10.01 11.99
C LEU A 17 1.28 -10.83 11.53
N HIS A 18 1.62 -11.92 12.22
CA HIS A 18 2.65 -12.85 11.75
C HIS A 18 2.25 -13.50 10.41
N GLN A 19 1.01 -13.96 10.27
CA GLN A 19 0.50 -14.49 9.01
C GLN A 19 0.46 -13.42 7.90
N PHE A 20 0.07 -12.19 8.23
CA PHE A 20 0.07 -11.05 7.30
C PHE A 20 1.47 -10.76 6.78
N ALA A 21 2.48 -10.84 7.65
CA ALA A 21 3.88 -10.68 7.27
C ALA A 21 4.32 -11.73 6.24
N ILE A 22 3.95 -13.00 6.45
CA ILE A 22 4.25 -14.10 5.52
C ILE A 22 3.54 -13.88 4.17
N MET A 23 2.23 -13.62 4.20
CA MET A 23 1.45 -13.39 2.99
C MET A 23 1.96 -12.19 2.21
N GLY A 24 2.27 -11.09 2.89
CA GLY A 24 2.84 -9.90 2.29
C GLY A 24 4.23 -10.14 1.69
N ALA A 25 5.07 -10.93 2.35
CA ALA A 25 6.38 -11.31 1.83
C ALA A 25 6.26 -12.12 0.53
N ILE A 26 5.43 -13.17 0.53
CA ILE A 26 5.18 -14.01 -0.65
C ILE A 26 4.62 -13.17 -1.80
N TYR A 27 3.63 -12.32 -1.51
CA TYR A 27 3.04 -11.45 -2.52
C TYR A 27 4.08 -10.46 -3.08
N SER A 28 4.90 -9.85 -2.22
CA SER A 28 5.99 -8.94 -2.62
C SER A 28 6.99 -9.61 -3.55
N GLU A 29 7.41 -10.83 -3.20
CA GLU A 29 8.38 -11.60 -3.97
C GLU A 29 7.80 -12.04 -5.32
N ARG A 30 6.62 -12.67 -5.33
CA ARG A 30 6.02 -13.27 -6.53
C ARG A 30 5.47 -12.25 -7.51
N ILE A 31 4.82 -11.19 -7.01
CA ILE A 31 4.22 -10.18 -7.89
C ILE A 31 5.20 -9.09 -8.27
N PHE A 32 6.07 -8.65 -7.37
CA PHE A 32 6.98 -7.53 -7.64
C PHE A 32 8.44 -7.96 -7.85
N GLY A 33 8.75 -9.25 -7.76
CA GLY A 33 10.11 -9.76 -7.97
C GLY A 33 11.09 -9.36 -6.87
N ARG A 34 10.60 -8.89 -5.71
CA ARG A 34 11.45 -8.45 -4.59
C ARG A 34 11.92 -9.65 -3.79
N LYS A 35 13.11 -10.17 -4.14
CA LYS A 35 13.76 -11.24 -3.38
C LYS A 35 14.01 -10.78 -1.95
N ASN A 36 13.69 -11.63 -0.97
CA ASN A 36 13.88 -11.38 0.46
C ASN A 36 13.31 -10.02 0.95
N PRO A 37 12.00 -9.78 0.79
CA PRO A 37 11.38 -8.48 1.01
C PRO A 37 11.49 -8.04 2.47
N ARG A 38 11.89 -6.78 2.68
CA ARG A 38 11.99 -6.16 4.01
C ARG A 38 10.60 -5.99 4.60
N ILE A 39 10.40 -6.53 5.79
CA ILE A 39 9.12 -6.48 6.52
C ILE A 39 9.26 -5.52 7.69
N GLY A 40 8.39 -4.51 7.74
CA GLY A 40 8.29 -3.58 8.87
C GLY A 40 6.98 -3.77 9.62
N LEU A 41 7.02 -3.64 10.95
CA LEU A 41 5.82 -3.64 11.79
C LEU A 41 5.42 -2.20 12.09
N LEU A 42 4.20 -1.79 11.73
CA LEU A 42 3.73 -0.42 11.97
C LEU A 42 3.64 -0.16 13.48
N SER A 43 4.25 0.94 13.92
CA SER A 43 4.29 1.32 15.33
C SER A 43 4.32 2.84 15.50
N ASN A 44 4.19 3.30 16.75
CA ASN A 44 4.30 4.70 17.15
C ASN A 44 5.73 5.11 17.57
N GLY A 45 6.73 4.30 17.20
CA GLY A 45 8.14 4.57 17.41
C GLY A 45 8.98 3.48 16.74
N THR A 46 10.28 3.73 16.54
CA THR A 46 11.20 2.80 15.86
C THR A 46 11.81 1.76 16.81
N GLU A 47 11.76 1.99 18.12
CA GLU A 47 12.38 1.12 19.11
C GLU A 47 11.57 -0.18 19.33
N ASP A 48 12.25 -1.30 19.61
CA ASP A 48 11.64 -2.64 19.81
C ASP A 48 10.51 -2.65 20.87
N ARG A 49 10.54 -1.72 21.84
CA ARG A 49 9.59 -1.61 22.96
C ARG A 49 8.44 -0.63 22.70
N LYS A 50 8.31 -0.10 21.48
CA LYS A 50 7.23 0.83 21.11
C LYS A 50 6.09 0.10 20.43
N GLY A 51 4.89 0.62 20.63
CA GLY A 51 3.64 0.08 20.11
C GLY A 51 2.63 -0.19 21.20
N ASN A 52 1.44 -0.61 20.79
CA ASN A 52 0.43 -1.09 21.71
C ASN A 52 0.72 -2.57 22.09
N LYS A 53 -0.15 -3.18 22.89
CA LYS A 53 -0.02 -4.59 23.30
C LYS A 53 0.11 -5.54 22.09
N LEU A 54 -0.68 -5.32 21.04
CA LEU A 54 -0.65 -6.14 19.82
C LEU A 54 0.72 -6.04 19.12
N THR A 55 1.24 -4.82 18.92
CA THR A 55 2.56 -4.58 18.32
C THR A 55 3.67 -5.23 19.15
N LEU A 56 3.64 -5.02 20.47
CA LEU A 56 4.63 -5.56 21.40
C LEU A 56 4.68 -7.09 21.43
N GLU A 57 3.51 -7.74 21.39
CA GLU A 57 3.41 -9.21 21.36
C GLU A 57 3.74 -9.78 19.97
N THR A 58 3.51 -9.03 18.90
CA THR A 58 3.83 -9.43 17.52
C THR A 58 5.33 -9.35 17.24
N PHE A 59 6.00 -8.33 17.77
CA PHE A 59 7.41 -8.08 17.53
C PHE A 59 8.32 -9.32 17.72
N PRO A 60 8.27 -10.07 18.85
CA PRO A 60 9.08 -11.27 19.02
C PRO A 60 8.71 -12.39 18.03
N LEU A 61 7.45 -12.49 17.60
CA LEU A 61 7.04 -13.50 16.60
C LEU A 61 7.72 -13.23 15.26
N LEU A 62 7.73 -11.97 14.81
CA LEU A 62 8.39 -11.59 13.56
C LEU A 62 9.92 -11.68 13.67
N LYS A 63 10.49 -11.28 14.81
CA LYS A 63 11.93 -11.34 15.05
C LYS A 63 12.49 -12.78 15.05
N ASN A 64 11.70 -13.73 15.53
CA ASN A 64 12.07 -15.15 15.56
C ASN A 64 11.62 -15.93 14.30
N SER A 65 11.01 -15.25 13.33
CA SER A 65 10.60 -15.85 12.07
C SER A 65 11.78 -15.96 11.09
N LYS A 66 11.55 -16.60 9.94
CA LYS A 66 12.52 -16.63 8.82
C LYS A 66 12.40 -15.42 7.87
N LEU A 67 11.51 -14.46 8.19
CA LEU A 67 11.29 -13.28 7.36
C LEU A 67 12.41 -12.27 7.54
N ASN A 68 12.64 -11.43 6.52
CA ASN A 68 13.54 -10.29 6.61
C ASN A 68 12.88 -9.14 7.40
N PHE A 69 12.71 -9.36 8.70
CA PHE A 69 12.10 -8.40 9.61
C PHE A 69 13.09 -7.29 9.99
N ILE A 70 12.77 -6.04 9.63
CA ILE A 70 13.63 -4.88 9.87
C ILE A 70 13.26 -4.10 11.14
N GLY A 71 12.27 -4.57 11.91
CA GLY A 71 11.80 -3.92 13.13
C GLY A 71 10.57 -3.04 12.94
N ASN A 72 10.40 -2.11 13.88
CA ASN A 72 9.27 -1.19 13.89
C ASN A 72 9.45 -0.06 12.86
N VAL A 73 8.35 0.33 12.21
CA VAL A 73 8.29 1.41 11.23
C VAL A 73 7.22 2.40 11.65
N GLU A 74 7.61 3.67 11.72
CA GLU A 74 6.67 4.77 11.97
C GLU A 74 5.90 5.17 10.72
N GLY A 75 4.66 5.63 10.90
CA GLY A 75 3.80 6.15 9.82
C GLY A 75 4.47 7.25 8.98
N SER A 76 5.32 8.07 9.60
CA SER A 76 6.07 9.16 8.93
C SER A 76 7.18 8.66 7.98
N SER A 77 7.62 7.41 8.14
CA SER A 77 8.74 6.83 7.40
C SER A 77 8.30 5.86 6.29
N VAL A 78 7.00 5.58 6.20
CA VAL A 78 6.35 4.73 5.19
C VAL A 78 6.77 5.12 3.76
N PHE A 79 6.77 6.42 3.46
CA PHE A 79 7.10 6.91 2.11
C PHE A 79 8.61 6.99 1.82
N LYS A 80 9.47 6.68 2.80
CA LYS A 80 10.94 6.79 2.67
C LYS A 80 11.58 5.48 2.17
N ASN A 81 10.79 4.55 1.62
CA ASN A 81 11.24 3.25 1.09
C ASN A 81 12.01 2.39 2.13
N VAL A 82 11.62 2.50 3.40
CA VAL A 82 12.27 1.80 4.52
C VAL A 82 12.03 0.29 4.49
N CYS A 83 10.89 -0.16 3.97
CA CYS A 83 10.56 -1.58 3.82
C CYS A 83 9.70 -1.82 2.56
N ASP A 84 9.53 -3.09 2.24
CA ASP A 84 8.78 -3.55 1.08
C ASP A 84 7.34 -3.92 1.47
N VAL A 85 7.15 -4.42 2.69
CA VAL A 85 5.86 -4.78 3.30
C VAL A 85 5.74 -4.14 4.68
N ILE A 86 4.63 -3.47 4.94
CA ILE A 86 4.27 -2.91 6.24
C ILE A 86 3.12 -3.71 6.81
N VAL A 87 3.32 -4.22 8.01
CA VAL A 87 2.37 -5.08 8.73
C VAL A 87 1.66 -4.27 9.81
N CYS A 88 0.33 -4.29 9.84
CA CYS A 88 -0.52 -3.67 10.83
C CYS A 88 -1.87 -4.38 10.96
N ASP A 89 -2.65 -4.02 11.99
CA ASP A 89 -4.06 -4.40 12.08
C ASP A 89 -4.91 -3.58 11.09
N GLY A 90 -6.09 -4.11 10.74
CA GLY A 90 -6.97 -3.49 9.76
C GLY A 90 -7.52 -2.14 10.19
N PHE A 91 -7.64 -1.85 11.49
CA PHE A 91 -8.09 -0.53 11.96
C PHE A 91 -7.02 0.54 11.69
N SER A 92 -5.80 0.32 12.17
CA SER A 92 -4.66 1.22 11.96
C SER A 92 -4.33 1.37 10.48
N GLY A 93 -4.31 0.27 9.73
CA GLY A 93 -4.04 0.25 8.30
C GLY A 93 -5.07 1.02 7.47
N ASN A 94 -6.36 0.86 7.76
CA ASN A 94 -7.42 1.58 7.06
C ASN A 94 -7.39 3.09 7.35
N ILE A 95 -7.16 3.48 8.61
CA ILE A 95 -6.99 4.90 8.96
C ILE A 95 -5.81 5.49 8.19
N MET A 96 -4.69 4.78 8.16
CA MET A 96 -3.50 5.22 7.46
C MET A 96 -3.75 5.35 5.95
N LEU A 97 -4.35 4.33 5.31
CA LEU A 97 -4.70 4.35 3.89
C LEU A 97 -5.58 5.56 3.54
N LYS A 98 -6.68 5.76 4.27
CA LYS A 98 -7.61 6.88 4.03
C LYS A 98 -6.98 8.24 4.31
N SER A 99 -6.09 8.32 5.29
CA SER A 99 -5.35 9.56 5.59
C SER A 99 -4.41 9.92 4.44
N ILE A 100 -3.75 8.93 3.84
CA ILE A 100 -2.89 9.12 2.67
C ILE A 100 -3.71 9.59 1.47
N GLU A 101 -4.82 8.89 1.18
CA GLU A 101 -5.75 9.24 0.09
C GLU A 101 -6.25 10.68 0.21
N SER A 102 -6.79 11.03 1.38
CA SER A 102 -7.33 12.36 1.66
C SER A 102 -6.26 13.45 1.56
N SER A 103 -5.05 13.16 2.05
CA SER A 103 -3.92 14.10 1.95
C SER A 103 -3.50 14.33 0.50
N CYS A 104 -3.46 13.27 -0.31
CA CYS A 104 -3.17 13.36 -1.73
C CYS A 104 -4.25 14.18 -2.47
N GLU A 105 -5.54 13.93 -2.20
CA GLU A 105 -6.65 14.71 -2.77
C GLU A 105 -6.57 16.19 -2.39
N MET A 106 -6.24 16.50 -1.14
CA MET A 106 -6.06 17.87 -0.66
C MET A 106 -4.89 18.58 -1.37
N ILE A 107 -3.74 17.92 -1.52
CA ILE A 107 -2.57 18.48 -2.21
C ILE A 107 -2.92 18.73 -3.68
N MET A 108 -3.55 17.76 -4.36
CA MET A 108 -3.88 17.86 -5.78
C MET A 108 -4.95 18.93 -6.05
N SER A 109 -5.96 19.06 -5.18
CA SER A 109 -6.98 20.12 -5.30
C SER A 109 -6.39 21.50 -5.07
N THR A 110 -5.51 21.65 -4.07
CA THR A 110 -4.79 22.90 -3.80
C THR A 110 -3.89 23.30 -4.97
N ALA A 111 -3.11 22.35 -5.51
CA ALA A 111 -2.24 22.59 -6.66
C ALA A 111 -3.04 23.03 -7.89
N LYS A 112 -4.16 22.36 -8.19
CA LYS A 112 -5.07 22.76 -9.27
C LYS A 112 -5.60 24.17 -9.09
N LYS A 113 -5.99 24.55 -7.87
CA LYS A 113 -6.50 25.89 -7.56
C LYS A 113 -5.43 26.97 -7.77
N ILE A 114 -4.24 26.77 -7.22
CA ILE A 114 -3.11 27.72 -7.37
C ILE A 114 -2.80 27.94 -8.86
N ILE A 115 -2.78 26.88 -9.66
CA ILE A 115 -2.53 26.99 -11.11
C ILE A 115 -3.69 27.65 -11.84
N GLY A 116 -4.93 27.32 -11.47
CA GLY A 116 -6.11 27.99 -12.00
C GLY A 116 -6.07 29.50 -11.76
N ASP A 117 -5.71 29.90 -10.54
CA ASP A 117 -5.56 31.30 -10.14
C ASP A 117 -4.40 31.98 -10.89
N MET A 118 -3.25 31.30 -11.04
CA MET A 118 -2.12 31.79 -11.85
C MET A 118 -2.50 31.96 -13.33
N MET A 119 -3.23 31.02 -13.93
CA MET A 119 -3.67 31.08 -15.32
C MET A 119 -4.72 32.19 -15.53
N ALA A 120 -5.65 32.36 -14.59
CA ALA A 120 -6.63 33.44 -14.62
C ALA A 120 -5.97 34.83 -14.45
N GLY A 121 -4.92 34.91 -13.63
CA GLY A 121 -4.07 36.10 -13.51
C GLY A 121 -3.25 36.37 -14.76
N ALA A 122 -2.66 35.33 -15.35
CA ALA A 122 -1.85 35.41 -16.58
C ALA A 122 -2.68 35.73 -17.82
N ALA A 123 -3.96 35.36 -17.88
CA ALA A 123 -4.88 35.77 -18.95
C ALA A 123 -5.10 37.30 -19.02
N LYS A 124 -4.72 38.05 -17.98
CA LYS A 124 -4.68 39.53 -17.97
C LYS A 124 -3.33 40.12 -18.44
N SER A 125 -2.30 39.30 -18.65
CA SER A 125 -0.96 39.71 -19.10
C SER A 125 -0.60 39.02 -20.43
N THR A 126 -0.31 39.79 -21.47
CA THR A 126 -0.03 39.35 -22.86
C THR A 126 1.31 38.61 -23.07
N ALA A 127 1.76 37.81 -22.11
CA ALA A 127 2.93 36.93 -22.27
C ALA A 127 2.48 35.48 -22.11
N GLY A 128 2.19 34.82 -23.23
CA GLY A 128 1.88 33.40 -23.29
C GLY A 128 3.11 32.58 -22.93
N ASP A 129 3.27 32.25 -21.66
CA ASP A 129 4.40 31.47 -21.19
C ASP A 129 4.18 29.97 -21.41
N ALA A 130 5.01 29.40 -22.27
CA ALA A 130 5.14 27.97 -22.55
C ALA A 130 5.38 27.09 -21.29
N ASN A 131 5.68 27.70 -20.14
CA ASN A 131 5.84 27.03 -18.84
C ASN A 131 4.52 26.48 -18.25
N SER A 132 3.38 27.04 -18.65
CA SER A 132 2.05 26.63 -18.19
C SER A 132 1.68 25.18 -18.57
N ALA A 133 2.06 24.76 -19.78
CA ALA A 133 1.85 23.40 -20.28
C ALA A 133 2.72 22.35 -19.56
N GLY A 134 3.96 22.73 -19.19
CA GLY A 134 4.87 21.86 -18.42
C GLY A 134 4.32 21.54 -17.03
N ILE A 135 3.81 22.54 -16.33
CA ILE A 135 3.24 22.40 -14.98
C ILE A 135 1.96 21.53 -15.01
N LEU A 136 1.08 21.74 -16.00
CA LEU A 136 -0.13 20.92 -16.19
C LEU A 136 0.22 19.45 -16.46
N LYS A 137 1.27 19.19 -17.24
CA LYS A 137 1.75 17.83 -17.51
C LYS A 137 2.28 17.15 -16.25
N VAL A 138 3.09 17.84 -15.45
CA VAL A 138 3.61 17.32 -14.17
C VAL A 138 2.47 16.95 -13.23
N ILE A 139 1.42 17.79 -13.13
CA ILE A 139 0.23 17.46 -12.34
C ILE A 139 -0.51 16.26 -12.91
N GLY A 140 -0.70 16.21 -14.24
CA GLY A 140 -1.33 15.06 -14.88
C GLY A 140 -0.59 13.75 -14.60
N ASP A 141 0.73 13.76 -14.64
CA ASP A 141 1.56 12.60 -14.35
C ASP A 141 1.56 12.23 -12.86
N MET A 142 1.53 13.21 -11.94
CA MET A 142 1.31 12.96 -10.51
C MET A 142 -0.05 12.31 -10.25
N GLN A 143 -1.10 12.83 -10.91
CA GLN A 143 -2.47 12.32 -10.78
C GLN A 143 -2.57 10.86 -11.22
N LYS A 144 -1.91 10.50 -12.34
CA LYS A 144 -1.84 9.11 -12.81
C LYS A 144 -1.08 8.20 -11.85
N ARG A 145 -0.01 8.67 -11.22
CA ARG A 145 0.75 7.87 -10.23
C ARG A 145 -0.03 7.61 -8.94
N LEU A 146 -0.97 8.48 -8.62
CA LEU A 146 -1.86 8.38 -7.45
C LEU A 146 -3.19 7.67 -7.77
N ASP A 147 -3.47 7.38 -9.04
CA ASP A 147 -4.72 6.73 -9.45
C ASP A 147 -4.66 5.21 -9.18
N TYR A 148 -5.45 4.77 -8.20
CA TYR A 148 -5.65 3.35 -7.88
C TYR A 148 -6.16 2.52 -9.05
N ALA A 149 -6.83 3.13 -10.04
CA ALA A 149 -7.29 2.44 -11.23
C ALA A 149 -6.15 1.82 -12.05
N GLU A 150 -4.93 2.34 -11.94
CA GLU A 150 -3.75 1.74 -12.61
C GLU A 150 -3.34 0.40 -11.98
N TYR A 151 -3.64 0.16 -10.71
CA TYR A 151 -3.31 -1.09 -10.01
C TYR A 151 -4.43 -2.13 -10.09
N GLY A 152 -5.66 -1.73 -10.43
CA GLY A 152 -6.77 -2.63 -10.76
C GLY A 152 -7.56 -3.20 -9.57
N GLY A 153 -7.03 -3.13 -8.35
CA GLY A 153 -7.75 -3.57 -7.14
C GLY A 153 -6.79 -4.11 -6.08
N ALA A 154 -7.33 -4.34 -4.87
CA ALA A 154 -6.58 -4.91 -3.76
C ALA A 154 -6.82 -6.44 -3.70
N PRO A 155 -5.76 -7.26 -3.69
CA PRO A 155 -5.92 -8.70 -3.48
C PRO A 155 -6.33 -8.99 -2.03
N LEU A 156 -7.35 -9.80 -1.84
CA LEU A 156 -7.71 -10.34 -0.53
C LEU A 156 -6.93 -11.63 -0.29
N LEU A 157 -5.82 -11.51 0.45
CA LEU A 157 -4.95 -12.65 0.77
C LEU A 157 -5.55 -13.50 1.89
N GLY A 158 -5.28 -14.81 1.86
CA GLY A 158 -5.70 -15.75 2.92
C GLY A 158 -7.05 -16.42 2.71
N VAL A 159 -7.77 -16.12 1.62
CA VAL A 159 -8.96 -16.88 1.20
C VAL A 159 -8.57 -18.08 0.35
N LEU A 160 -9.40 -19.12 0.34
CA LEU A 160 -9.22 -20.33 -0.48
C LEU A 160 -9.53 -20.07 -1.97
N GLY A 161 -8.75 -19.20 -2.61
CA GLY A 161 -8.95 -18.80 -4.00
C GLY A 161 -8.40 -17.41 -4.33
N THR A 162 -8.41 -17.04 -5.61
CA THR A 162 -7.96 -15.70 -6.02
C THR A 162 -9.12 -14.73 -5.89
N CYS A 163 -8.99 -13.75 -4.99
CA CYS A 163 -9.99 -12.71 -4.79
C CYS A 163 -9.36 -11.32 -4.94
N ILE A 164 -9.85 -10.52 -5.88
CA ILE A 164 -9.42 -9.14 -6.10
C ILE A 164 -10.60 -8.21 -5.83
N ILE A 165 -10.45 -7.34 -4.83
CA ILE A 165 -11.45 -6.35 -4.45
C ILE A 165 -11.21 -5.07 -5.26
N SER A 166 -12.17 -4.72 -6.12
CA SER A 166 -12.18 -3.46 -6.88
C SER A 166 -13.01 -2.40 -6.15
N HIS A 167 -12.69 -1.12 -6.35
CA HIS A 167 -13.47 -0.03 -5.75
C HIS A 167 -14.87 0.07 -6.39
N GLY A 168 -15.89 0.50 -5.65
CA GLY A 168 -17.27 0.62 -6.17
C GLY A 168 -17.40 1.59 -7.36
N SER A 169 -16.51 2.57 -7.47
CA SER A 169 -16.44 3.53 -8.57
C SER A 169 -15.54 3.08 -9.74
N SER A 170 -15.11 1.81 -9.75
CA SER A 170 -14.18 1.28 -10.75
C SER A 170 -14.75 1.32 -12.17
N LYS A 171 -13.96 1.87 -13.10
CA LYS A 171 -14.29 1.90 -14.54
C LYS A 171 -13.70 0.67 -15.24
N ALA A 172 -14.06 0.47 -16.51
CA ALA A 172 -13.59 -0.65 -17.32
C ALA A 172 -12.06 -0.87 -17.30
N LYS A 173 -11.26 0.21 -17.27
CA LYS A 173 -9.79 0.13 -17.16
C LYS A 173 -9.34 -0.52 -15.84
N ALA A 174 -9.93 -0.12 -14.71
CA ALA A 174 -9.62 -0.70 -13.40
C ALA A 174 -9.98 -2.19 -13.38
N ILE A 175 -11.15 -2.58 -13.90
CA ILE A 175 -11.58 -3.98 -13.97
C ILE A 175 -10.63 -4.81 -14.86
N LYS A 176 -10.22 -4.30 -16.03
CA LYS A 176 -9.22 -4.95 -16.88
C LYS A 176 -7.91 -5.19 -16.11
N ASN A 177 -7.44 -4.20 -15.36
CA ASN A 177 -6.23 -4.31 -14.56
C ASN A 177 -6.42 -5.34 -13.42
N ALA A 178 -7.58 -5.37 -12.76
CA ALA A 178 -7.95 -6.36 -11.74
C ALA A 178 -7.82 -7.79 -12.26
N ILE A 179 -8.36 -8.05 -13.45
CA ILE A 179 -8.27 -9.35 -14.12
C ILE A 179 -6.81 -9.70 -14.43
N GLY A 180 -6.01 -8.71 -14.82
CA GLY A 180 -4.57 -8.88 -15.03
C GLY A 180 -3.83 -9.31 -13.75
N VAL A 181 -4.16 -8.70 -12.61
CA VAL A 181 -3.64 -9.08 -11.29
C VAL A 181 -4.09 -10.49 -10.93
N ALA A 182 -5.38 -10.81 -11.07
CA ALA A 182 -5.92 -12.14 -10.78
C ALA A 182 -5.23 -13.23 -11.62
N ARG A 183 -5.03 -12.99 -12.93
CA ARG A 183 -4.30 -13.90 -13.81
C ARG A 183 -2.88 -14.15 -13.31
N LYS A 184 -2.16 -13.09 -12.90
CA LYS A 184 -0.79 -13.21 -12.37
C LYS A 184 -0.80 -13.99 -11.05
N PHE A 185 -1.78 -13.74 -10.20
CA PHE A 185 -1.95 -14.41 -8.92
C PHE A 185 -2.08 -15.94 -9.07
N VAL A 186 -2.90 -16.38 -10.03
CA VAL A 186 -3.06 -17.80 -10.39
C VAL A 186 -1.79 -18.35 -11.03
N ALA A 187 -1.19 -17.64 -11.98
CA ALA A 187 0.02 -18.10 -12.67
C ALA A 187 1.20 -18.32 -11.72
N GLU A 188 1.35 -17.44 -10.72
CA GLU A 188 2.42 -17.51 -9.72
C GLU A 188 2.09 -18.44 -8.53
N LYS A 189 0.94 -19.12 -8.53
CA LYS A 189 0.52 -20.06 -7.48
C LYS A 189 0.64 -19.48 -6.07
N ILE A 190 0.17 -18.24 -5.90
CA ILE A 190 0.38 -17.49 -4.66
C ILE A 190 -0.35 -18.14 -3.49
N ASN A 191 -1.58 -18.61 -3.68
CA ASN A 191 -2.33 -19.24 -2.60
C ASN A 191 -1.71 -20.55 -2.13
N GLU A 192 -1.27 -21.40 -3.06
CA GLU A 192 -0.63 -22.66 -2.72
C GLU A 192 0.66 -22.40 -1.92
N THR A 193 1.41 -21.36 -2.30
CA THR A 193 2.63 -20.95 -1.57
C THR A 193 2.29 -20.42 -0.17
N ILE A 194 1.24 -19.59 -0.04
CA ILE A 194 0.77 -19.07 1.25
C ILE A 194 0.34 -20.22 2.17
N GLU A 195 -0.44 -21.17 1.67
CA GLU A 195 -0.91 -22.32 2.43
C GLU A 195 0.25 -23.18 2.93
N GLN A 196 1.23 -23.44 2.07
CA GLN A 196 2.44 -24.20 2.41
C GLN A 196 3.32 -23.50 3.47
N ASP A 197 3.40 -22.17 3.47
CA ASP A 197 4.24 -21.45 4.43
C ASP A 197 3.53 -21.17 5.76
N ILE A 198 2.22 -20.91 5.72
CA ILE A 198 1.43 -20.75 6.95
C ILE A 198 1.28 -22.09 7.67
N SER A 199 1.13 -23.22 6.96
CA SER A 199 1.05 -24.54 7.60
C SER A 199 2.30 -24.92 8.40
N LYS A 200 3.47 -24.32 8.11
CA LYS A 200 4.72 -24.53 8.88
C LYS A 200 4.75 -23.78 10.21
N LEU A 201 3.79 -22.89 10.47
CA LEU A 201 3.67 -22.18 11.75
C LEU A 201 2.98 -23.01 12.84
N PHE A 202 2.33 -24.12 12.46
CA PHE A 202 1.58 -25.02 13.33
C PHE A 202 2.14 -26.44 13.25
#